data_AF-Q54YX7-F1
#
_entry.id   AF-Q54YX7-F1
#
_cell.length_a   1.000
_cell.length_b   1.000
_cell.length_c   1.000
_cell.angle_alpha   90.00
_cell.angle_beta   90.00
_cell.angle_gamma   90.00
#
_symmetry.space_group_name_H-M   'P 1'
#
loop_
_entity.id
_entity.type
_entity.pdbx_description
1 polymer ?
#
loop_
_entity_poly.entity_id
_entity_poly.type
_entity_poly.pdbx_seq_one_letter_code
_entity_poly.pdbx_strand_id
1 'polypeptide(L)' 'MGTPIKKISTVIIKMVSSANTGYFYRTTKSALLSTKKLLLRKYDPVIRQHVLFKEEKISRKKN' A
#
# COMPACT_ATOMS: atom_id res chain seq x y z
N MET A 1 -11.55 -6.80 -33.31
CA MET A 1 -11.28 -5.78 -32.26
C MET A 1 -10.09 -6.27 -31.46
N GLY A 2 -8.92 -5.60 -31.54
CA GLY A 2 -7.76 -6.02 -30.76
C GLY A 2 -8.05 -5.88 -29.27
N THR A 3 -7.77 -6.91 -28.48
CA THR A 3 -7.80 -6.79 -27.02
C THR A 3 -6.71 -5.79 -26.60
N PRO A 4 -7.03 -4.76 -25.81
CA PRO A 4 -5.99 -3.89 -25.28
C PRO A 4 -5.10 -4.77 -24.39
N ILE A 5 -3.83 -4.92 -24.76
CA ILE A 5 -2.82 -5.62 -23.97
C ILE A 5 -2.86 -5.00 -22.57
N LYS A 6 -3.37 -5.76 -21.59
CA LYS A 6 -3.55 -5.31 -20.22
C LYS A 6 -2.17 -5.13 -19.60
N LYS A 7 -1.59 -3.93 -19.76
CA LYS A 7 -0.34 -3.53 -19.12
C LYS A 7 -0.45 -3.84 -17.63
N ILE A 8 0.54 -4.54 -17.08
CA ILE A 8 0.59 -4.88 -15.65
C ILE A 8 0.42 -3.59 -14.86
N SER A 9 -0.75 -3.42 -14.26
CA SER A 9 -1.15 -2.21 -13.55
C SER A 9 -1.04 -2.38 -12.05
N THR A 10 -0.69 -3.57 -11.56
CA THR A 10 -0.57 -3.84 -10.14
C THR A 10 0.79 -3.37 -9.63
N VAL A 11 0.77 -2.53 -8.60
CA VAL A 11 1.96 -2.02 -7.92
C VAL A 11 1.96 -2.53 -6.49
N ILE A 12 3.10 -3.06 -6.04
CA ILE A 12 3.30 -3.46 -4.65
C ILE A 12 3.50 -2.20 -3.81
N ILE A 13 2.75 -2.09 -2.73
CA ILE A 13 2.76 -0.95 -1.81
C ILE A 13 3.00 -1.43 -0.38
N LYS A 14 3.46 -0.51 0.47
CA LYS A 14 3.45 -0.67 1.92
C LYS A 14 2.34 0.19 2.50
N MET A 15 1.59 -0.37 3.43
CA MET A 15 0.63 0.36 4.25
C MET A 15 1.24 0.45 5.64
N VAL A 16 1.67 1.62 6.08
CA VAL A 16 2.38 1.86 7.34
C VAL A 16 1.43 2.40 8.39
N SER A 17 1.50 1.85 9.60
CA SER A 17 0.66 2.26 10.73
C SER A 17 0.95 3.71 11.14
N SER A 18 -0.11 4.53 11.28
CA SER A 18 0.01 5.90 11.76
C SER A 18 0.35 6.00 13.25
N ALA A 19 0.30 4.87 13.98
CA ALA A 19 0.70 4.81 15.38
C ALA A 19 2.24 4.74 15.55
N ASN A 20 3.01 4.80 14.46
CA ASN A 20 4.48 4.80 14.46
C ASN A 20 5.09 3.61 15.20
N THR A 21 4.40 2.47 15.21
CA THR A 21 4.85 1.21 15.82
C THR A 21 5.90 0.48 14.99
N GLY A 22 6.16 0.96 13.77
CA GLY A 22 6.96 0.26 12.76
C GLY A 22 6.20 -0.87 12.03
N TYR A 23 4.98 -1.20 12.45
CA TYR A 23 4.18 -2.23 11.78
C TYR A 23 3.65 -1.74 10.42
N PHE A 24 3.77 -2.59 9.41
CA PHE A 24 3.25 -2.33 8.08
C PHE A 24 2.74 -3.59 7.38
N TYR A 25 1.75 -3.42 6.52
CA TYR A 25 1.31 -4.46 5.60
C TYR A 25 1.99 -4.27 4.24
N ARG A 26 2.34 -5.39 3.59
CA ARG A 26 2.72 -5.43 2.17
C ARG A 26 1.54 -5.91 1.35
N THR A 27 1.04 -5.08 0.44
CA THR A 27 -0.12 -5.41 -0.41
C THR A 27 0.11 -4.93 -1.84
N THR A 28 -0.81 -5.26 -2.74
CA THR A 28 -0.81 -4.74 -4.12
C THR A 28 -2.02 -3.85 -4.35
N LYS A 29 -1.86 -2.79 -5.14
CA LYS A 29 -2.97 -1.97 -5.63
C LYS A 29 -2.94 -1.84 -7.15
N SER A 30 -4.10 -1.59 -7.77
CA SER A 30 -4.17 -1.25 -9.19
C SER A 30 -3.79 0.22 -9.39
N ALA A 31 -2.64 0.48 -10.01
CA ALA A 31 -2.18 1.81 -10.39
C ALA A 31 -3.05 2.47 -11.47
N LEU A 32 -3.82 1.69 -12.24
CA LEU A 32 -4.76 2.23 -13.23
C LEU A 32 -6.04 2.74 -12.58
N LEU A 33 -6.59 1.99 -11.62
CA LEU A 33 -7.85 2.36 -10.95
C LEU A 33 -7.63 3.27 -9.74
N SER A 34 -6.45 3.24 -9.13
CA SER A 34 -6.15 3.91 -7.86
C SER A 34 -4.88 4.75 -7.95
N THR A 35 -5.01 5.95 -8.52
CA THR A 35 -3.91 6.91 -8.69
C THR A 35 -3.49 7.57 -7.38
N LYS A 36 -4.43 7.81 -6.46
CA LYS A 36 -4.18 8.45 -5.16
C LYS A 36 -3.54 7.47 -4.16
N LYS A 37 -2.86 8.01 -3.14
CA LYS A 37 -2.33 7.22 -2.02
C LYS A 37 -3.47 6.64 -1.19
N LEU A 38 -3.39 5.36 -0.87
CA LEU A 38 -4.37 4.68 -0.03
C LEU A 38 -4.22 5.07 1.45
N LEU A 39 -5.37 5.16 2.11
CA LEU A 39 -5.50 5.53 3.51
C LEU A 39 -6.62 4.66 4.09
N LEU A 40 -6.26 3.63 4.85
CA LEU A 40 -7.19 2.56 5.28
C LEU A 40 -7.10 2.34 6.78
N ARG A 41 -8.24 2.13 7.43
CA ARG A 41 -8.26 1.72 8.84
C ARG A 41 -8.06 0.22 8.95
N LYS A 42 -6.99 -0.23 9.61
CA LYS A 42 -6.64 -1.65 9.80
C LYS A 42 -6.16 -1.89 11.23
N TYR A 43 -6.13 -3.16 11.63
CA TYR A 43 -5.63 -3.56 12.94
C TYR A 43 -4.10 -3.41 13.00
N ASP A 44 -3.59 -2.80 14.05
CA ASP A 44 -2.18 -2.83 14.39
C ASP A 44 -2.00 -3.77 15.59
N PRO A 45 -1.32 -4.92 15.44
CA PRO A 45 -1.15 -5.90 16.50
C PRO A 45 -0.24 -5.43 17.64
N VAL A 46 0.55 -4.37 17.44
CA VAL A 46 1.46 -3.84 18.47
C VAL A 46 0.67 -3.07 19.53
N ILE A 47 -0.24 -2.20 19.11
CA ILE A 47 -1.12 -1.43 20.00
C ILE A 47 -2.49 -2.07 20.21
N ARG A 48 -2.73 -3.19 19.54
CA ARG A 48 -3.96 -3.99 19.58
C ARG A 48 -5.24 -3.21 19.24
N GLN A 49 -5.14 -2.26 18.32
CA GLN A 49 -6.24 -1.36 17.97
C GLN A 49 -6.30 -1.11 16.46
N HIS A 50 -7.47 -0.71 15.99
CA HIS A 50 -7.66 -0.28 14.60
C HIS A 50 -7.25 1.17 14.41
N VAL A 51 -6.15 1.37 13.69
CA VAL A 51 -5.60 2.69 13.38
C VAL A 51 -5.52 2.90 11.88
N LEU A 52 -5.17 4.12 11.50
CA LEU A 52 -5.03 4.50 10.11
C LEU A 52 -3.70 4.00 9.56
N PHE A 53 -3.72 3.39 8.40
CA PHE A 53 -2.53 3.00 7.66
C PHE A 53 -2.42 3.86 6.41
N LYS A 54 -1.24 4.42 6.19
CA LYS A 54 -0.92 5.30 5.06
C LYS A 54 -0.06 4.56 4.05
N GLU A 55 -0.34 4.75 2.77
CA GLU A 55 0.48 4.20 1.70
C GLU A 55 1.86 4.86 1.63
N GLU A 56 2.91 4.05 1.69
CA GLU A 56 4.28 4.44 1.45
C GLU A 56 4.89 3.68 0.25
N LYS A 57 5.74 4.39 -0.48
CA LYS A 57 6.47 3.83 -1.62
C LYS A 57 7.52 2.85 -1.11
N ILE A 58 7.58 1.67 -1.73
CA ILE A 58 8.68 0.73 -1.52
C ILE A 58 9.89 1.28 -2.27
N SER A 59 10.70 2.11 -1.60
CA SER A 59 11.99 2.54 -2.12
C SER A 59 13.04 1.49 -1.78
N ARG A 60 13.81 1.03 -2.76
CA ARG A 60 15.10 0.38 -2.51
C ARG A 60 16.10 1.51 -2.36
N LYS A 61 16.56 1.78 -1.13
CA LYS A 61 17.70 2.70 -0.95
C LYS A 61 18.90 2.04 -1.62
N LYS A 62 19.39 2.65 -2.70
CA LYS A 62 20.63 2.25 -3.37
C LYS A 62 21.75 2.81 -2.50
N ASN A 63 22.35 1.97 -1.68
CA ASN A 63 23.68 2.25 -1.14
C ASN A 63 24.71 1.95 -2.22
#